data_AF-K1YP35-F1
#
_entry.id   AF-K1YP35-F1
#
_cell.length_a   1.000
_cell.length_b   1.000
_cell.length_c   1.000
_cell.angle_alpha   90.00
_cell.angle_beta   90.00
_cell.angle_gamma   90.00
#
_symmetry.space_group_name_H-M   'P 1'
#
loop_
_entity.id
_entity.type
_entity.pdbx_description
1 polymer ?
#
loop_
_entity_poly.entity_id
_entity_poly.type
_entity_poly.pdbx_seq_one_letter_code
_entity_poly.pdbx_strand_id
1 'polypeptide(L)'
;MKIEKKKIAPEILDYQPDAVEIEERPVPGKIRWVLYVILGSLIATVVGAIVFKVDRIVVAQGELITIAPTIIVQPLSTAMVRSIHVQIGDTVEKDQILATLDPTFASADLSQLTRQSLTLGVQIRRIKAELKNGSFFPRPDEGEDGALQEQIFRQRKVIFAKNKQMTEDKAAALEAKLALNAVQRQGQEQQAKLLRDV
;
A
#
# COMPACT_ATOMS: atom_id res chain seq x y z
N MET A 1 -63.47 2.18 -85.12
CA MET A 1 -63.16 1.35 -86.31
C MET A 1 -63.13 -0.09 -85.84
N LYS A 2 -64.25 -0.81 -86.00
CA LYS A 2 -64.51 -2.10 -85.34
C LYS A 2 -64.16 -3.20 -86.34
N ILE A 3 -63.03 -3.87 -86.15
CA ILE A 3 -62.60 -4.97 -87.00
C ILE A 3 -63.09 -6.25 -86.33
N GLU A 4 -64.22 -6.75 -86.82
CA GLU A 4 -64.82 -7.99 -86.36
C GLU A 4 -63.93 -9.16 -86.79
N LYS A 5 -63.21 -9.78 -85.85
CA LYS A 5 -62.37 -10.95 -86.13
C LYS A 5 -63.28 -12.15 -86.40
N LYS A 6 -63.50 -12.42 -87.69
CA LYS A 6 -64.20 -13.59 -88.20
C LYS A 6 -63.43 -14.85 -87.77
N LYS A 7 -64.02 -15.68 -86.91
CA LYS A 7 -63.43 -16.96 -86.50
C LYS A 7 -63.29 -17.87 -87.73
N ILE A 8 -62.05 -18.17 -88.09
CA ILE A 8 -61.69 -18.96 -89.27
C ILE A 8 -61.81 -20.44 -88.90
N ALA A 9 -62.37 -21.26 -89.80
CA ALA A 9 -62.54 -22.70 -89.58
C ALA A 9 -61.16 -23.40 -89.55
N PRO A 10 -60.98 -24.44 -88.72
CA PRO A 10 -59.68 -25.08 -88.48
C PRO A 10 -59.02 -25.65 -89.75
N GLU A 11 -59.81 -25.97 -90.76
CA GLU A 11 -59.36 -26.51 -92.04
C GLU A 11 -58.63 -25.47 -92.93
N ILE A 12 -58.79 -24.18 -92.65
CA ILE A 12 -58.18 -23.08 -93.40
C ILE A 12 -56.84 -22.64 -92.77
N LEU A 13 -56.54 -23.10 -91.55
CA LEU A 13 -55.24 -22.80 -90.90
C LEU A 13 -54.07 -23.49 -91.60
N ASP A 14 -54.26 -24.68 -92.16
CA ASP A 14 -53.22 -25.48 -92.83
C ASP A 14 -52.70 -24.86 -94.15
N TYR A 15 -53.37 -23.84 -94.68
CA TYR A 15 -53.02 -23.17 -95.94
C TYR A 15 -52.57 -21.72 -95.77
N GLN A 16 -52.39 -21.25 -94.54
CA GLN A 16 -51.83 -19.92 -94.26
C GLN A 16 -50.29 -20.01 -94.09
N PRO A 17 -49.54 -18.94 -94.39
CA PRO A 17 -48.10 -18.93 -94.18
C PRO A 17 -47.77 -19.20 -92.70
N ASP A 18 -46.75 -20.01 -92.42
CA ASP A 18 -46.33 -20.49 -91.08
C ASP A 18 -46.37 -19.42 -89.96
N ALA A 19 -46.12 -18.15 -90.30
CA ALA A 19 -46.14 -17.04 -89.36
C ALA A 19 -47.53 -16.76 -88.75
N VAL A 20 -48.62 -16.94 -89.49
CA VAL A 20 -50.00 -16.67 -89.02
C VAL A 20 -50.55 -17.85 -88.23
N GLU A 21 -50.13 -19.06 -88.56
CA GLU A 21 -50.54 -20.29 -87.88
C GLU A 21 -50.06 -20.33 -86.41
N ILE A 22 -48.87 -19.80 -86.13
CA ILE A 22 -48.32 -19.72 -84.77
C ILE A 22 -49.07 -18.67 -83.91
N GLU A 23 -49.57 -17.60 -84.52
CA GLU A 23 -50.27 -16.52 -83.80
C GLU A 23 -51.73 -16.87 -83.47
N GLU A 24 -52.41 -17.67 -84.29
CA GLU A 24 -53.81 -18.06 -84.10
C GLU A 24 -54.02 -19.39 -83.34
N ARG A 25 -52.96 -20.21 -83.16
CA ARG A 25 -53.05 -21.44 -82.36
C ARG A 25 -53.31 -21.10 -80.89
N PRO A 26 -54.41 -21.58 -80.28
CA PRO A 26 -54.68 -21.35 -78.87
C PRO A 26 -53.58 -21.99 -78.03
N VAL A 27 -52.98 -21.21 -77.12
CA VAL A 27 -51.88 -21.69 -76.27
C VAL A 27 -52.21 -23.06 -75.64
N PRO A 28 -51.38 -24.09 -75.86
CA PRO A 28 -51.62 -25.42 -75.33
C PRO A 28 -51.85 -25.38 -73.81
N GLY A 29 -52.91 -26.03 -73.32
CA GLY A 29 -53.25 -26.03 -71.89
C GLY A 29 -52.12 -26.50 -70.97
N LYS A 30 -51.18 -27.31 -71.48
CA LYS A 30 -49.98 -27.77 -70.79
C LYS A 30 -49.01 -26.63 -70.43
N ILE A 31 -48.92 -25.57 -71.26
CA ILE A 31 -48.05 -24.41 -71.00
C ILE A 31 -48.61 -23.55 -69.85
N ARG A 32 -49.94 -23.49 -69.71
CA ARG A 32 -50.58 -22.80 -68.56
C ARG A 32 -50.23 -23.48 -67.23
N TRP A 33 -50.12 -24.81 -67.23
CA TRP A 33 -49.66 -25.56 -66.06
C TRP A 33 -48.23 -25.22 -65.66
N VAL A 34 -47.32 -25.02 -66.63
CA VAL A 34 -45.94 -24.59 -66.34
C VAL A 34 -45.92 -23.25 -65.59
N LEU A 35 -46.77 -22.31 -65.98
CA LEU A 35 -46.87 -21.00 -65.31
C LEU A 35 -47.37 -21.13 -63.86
N TYR A 36 -48.36 -21.98 -63.60
CA TYR A 36 -48.83 -22.25 -62.24
C TYR A 36 -47.80 -22.96 -61.37
N VAL A 37 -47.02 -23.88 -61.93
CA VAL A 37 -45.93 -24.56 -61.21
C VAL A 37 -44.84 -23.56 -60.81
N ILE A 38 -44.45 -22.66 -61.72
CA ILE A 38 -43.48 -21.60 -61.43
C ILE A 38 -44.01 -20.68 -60.31
N LEU A 39 -45.27 -20.24 -60.43
CA LEU A 39 -45.89 -19.39 -59.42
C LEU A 39 -46.00 -20.09 -58.06
N GLY A 40 -46.38 -21.37 -58.06
CA GLY A 40 -46.44 -22.20 -56.86
C GLY A 40 -45.08 -22.39 -56.20
N SER A 41 -44.02 -22.61 -56.97
CA SER A 41 -42.64 -22.70 -56.46
C SER A 41 -42.22 -21.39 -55.80
N LEU A 42 -42.52 -20.25 -56.41
CA LEU A 42 -42.17 -18.94 -55.86
C LEU A 42 -42.87 -18.72 -54.51
N ILE A 43 -44.17 -19.01 -54.44
CA ILE A 43 -44.95 -18.90 -53.20
C ILE A 43 -44.40 -19.85 -52.14
N ALA A 44 -44.08 -21.10 -52.49
CA ALA A 44 -43.52 -22.06 -51.55
C ALA A 44 -42.18 -21.60 -50.97
N THR A 45 -41.30 -20.99 -51.77
CA THR A 45 -40.04 -20.41 -51.29
C THR A 45 -40.28 -19.26 -50.32
N VAL A 46 -41.21 -18.35 -50.62
CA VAL A 46 -41.54 -17.21 -49.75
C VAL A 46 -42.12 -17.70 -48.41
N VAL A 47 -43.08 -18.63 -48.46
CA VAL A 47 -43.67 -19.23 -47.25
C VAL A 47 -42.60 -19.97 -46.45
N GLY A 48 -41.72 -20.72 -47.12
CA GLY A 48 -40.59 -21.38 -46.49
C GLY A 48 -39.69 -20.39 -45.74
N ALA A 49 -39.28 -19.29 -46.38
CA ALA A 49 -38.43 -18.28 -45.76
C ALA A 49 -39.07 -17.61 -44.53
N ILE A 50 -40.41 -17.53 -44.47
CA ILE A 50 -41.13 -16.99 -43.30
C ILE A 50 -41.18 -18.02 -42.16
N VAL A 51 -41.36 -19.30 -42.48
CA VAL A 51 -41.51 -20.37 -41.48
C VAL A 51 -40.16 -20.83 -40.92
N PHE A 52 -39.12 -20.90 -41.75
CA PHE A 52 -37.80 -21.36 -41.35
C PHE A 52 -37.03 -20.25 -40.63
N LYS A 53 -37.10 -20.26 -39.29
CA LYS A 53 -36.22 -19.44 -38.45
C LYS A 53 -34.82 -20.06 -38.41
N VAL A 54 -33.82 -19.28 -38.79
CA VAL A 54 -32.41 -19.68 -38.68
C VAL A 54 -31.83 -19.08 -37.41
N ASP A 55 -31.62 -19.92 -36.41
CA ASP A 55 -30.98 -19.50 -35.16
C ASP A 55 -29.48 -19.29 -35.38
N ARG A 56 -29.01 -18.08 -35.11
CA ARG A 56 -27.58 -17.75 -35.17
C ARG A 56 -26.98 -17.85 -33.78
N ILE A 57 -26.13 -18.84 -33.58
CA ILE A 57 -25.30 -18.94 -32.37
C ILE A 57 -24.09 -18.02 -32.57
N VAL A 58 -23.96 -17.01 -31.71
CA VAL A 58 -22.78 -16.14 -31.66
C VAL A 58 -21.92 -16.61 -30.50
N VAL A 59 -20.74 -17.16 -30.81
CA VAL A 59 -19.74 -17.50 -29.80
C VAL A 59 -18.87 -16.27 -29.59
N ALA A 60 -19.01 -15.63 -28.41
CA ALA A 60 -18.11 -14.57 -27.97
C ALA A 60 -17.08 -15.15 -27.00
N GLN A 61 -15.80 -14.84 -27.22
CA GLN A 61 -14.75 -15.13 -26.24
C GLN A 61 -14.82 -14.04 -25.16
N GLY A 62 -15.28 -14.41 -23.97
CA GLY A 62 -15.21 -13.57 -22.78
C GLY A 62 -14.16 -14.13 -21.82
N GLU A 63 -13.38 -13.25 -21.20
CA GLU A 63 -12.49 -13.60 -20.10
C GLU A 63 -13.18 -13.27 -18.77
N LEU A 64 -13.21 -14.23 -17.85
CA LEU A 64 -13.71 -14.01 -16.50
C LEU A 64 -12.60 -13.33 -15.68
N ILE A 65 -12.68 -12.01 -15.57
CA ILE A 65 -11.82 -11.25 -14.66
C ILE A 65 -12.47 -11.14 -13.28
N THR A 66 -11.65 -11.25 -12.24
CA THR A 66 -12.08 -10.98 -10.87
C THR A 66 -12.31 -9.47 -10.71
N ILE A 67 -13.42 -9.08 -10.09
CA ILE A 67 -13.74 -7.66 -9.84
C ILE A 67 -12.75 -7.05 -8.82
N ALA A 68 -12.24 -7.88 -7.91
CA ALA A 68 -11.31 -7.47 -6.87
C ALA A 68 -9.84 -7.68 -7.30
N PRO A 69 -8.95 -6.68 -7.08
CA PRO A 69 -7.53 -6.84 -7.33
C PRO A 69 -6.91 -7.80 -6.32
N THR A 70 -5.92 -8.58 -6.78
CA THR A 70 -5.12 -9.45 -5.90
C THR A 70 -4.32 -8.61 -4.90
N ILE A 71 -4.57 -8.80 -3.60
CA ILE A 71 -3.82 -8.13 -2.52
C ILE A 71 -2.69 -9.06 -2.07
N ILE A 72 -1.44 -8.61 -2.20
CA ILE A 72 -0.27 -9.35 -1.72
C ILE A 72 0.00 -8.93 -0.28
N VAL A 73 -0.23 -9.84 0.67
CA VAL A 73 0.06 -9.62 2.09
C VAL A 73 1.51 -9.98 2.36
N GLN A 74 2.35 -8.99 2.66
CA GLN A 74 3.76 -9.18 2.98
C GLN A 74 4.05 -8.83 4.44
N PRO A 75 4.93 -9.58 5.12
CA PRO A 75 5.35 -9.25 6.47
C PRO A 75 6.20 -7.97 6.47
N LEU A 76 6.09 -7.18 7.54
CA LEU A 76 6.86 -5.94 7.73
C LEU A 76 8.35 -6.22 8.01
N SER A 77 8.66 -7.40 8.52
CA SER A 77 10.00 -7.84 8.91
C SER A 77 10.28 -9.26 8.43
N THR A 78 11.50 -9.54 8.01
CA THR A 78 11.95 -10.90 7.69
C THR A 78 11.93 -11.75 8.96
N ALA A 79 10.98 -12.67 9.07
CA ALA A 79 10.86 -13.59 10.21
C ALA A 79 10.49 -14.99 9.71
N MET A 80 10.91 -16.01 10.45
CA MET A 80 10.55 -17.39 10.14
C MET A 80 9.05 -17.59 10.39
N VAL A 81 8.35 -18.23 9.46
CA VAL A 81 6.94 -18.57 9.64
C VAL A 81 6.82 -19.70 10.66
N ARG A 82 6.09 -19.45 11.75
CA ARG A 82 5.84 -20.46 12.80
C ARG A 82 4.61 -21.30 12.47
N SER A 83 3.52 -20.66 12.05
CA SER A 83 2.29 -21.33 11.65
C SER A 83 1.51 -20.51 10.65
N ILE A 84 0.82 -21.20 9.73
CA ILE A 84 -0.14 -20.63 8.79
C ILE A 84 -1.51 -21.15 9.21
N HIS A 85 -2.47 -20.24 9.41
CA HIS A 85 -3.82 -20.55 9.93
C HIS A 85 -4.87 -20.67 8.84
N VAL A 86 -4.49 -20.48 7.57
CA VAL A 86 -5.40 -20.44 6.42
C VAL A 86 -4.91 -21.37 5.32
N GLN A 87 -5.85 -21.94 4.57
CA GLN A 87 -5.60 -22.77 3.40
C GLN A 87 -6.01 -22.06 2.11
N ILE A 88 -5.53 -22.58 0.98
CA ILE A 88 -5.85 -22.03 -0.34
C ILE A 88 -7.36 -22.23 -0.59
N GLY A 89 -8.09 -21.13 -0.79
CA GLY A 89 -9.53 -21.12 -1.02
C GLY A 89 -10.38 -20.71 0.17
N ASP A 90 -9.77 -20.50 1.35
CA ASP A 90 -10.49 -20.00 2.53
C ASP A 90 -10.92 -18.54 2.35
N THR A 91 -12.15 -18.23 2.79
CA THR A 91 -12.64 -16.85 2.88
C THR A 91 -12.11 -16.22 4.16
N VAL A 92 -11.42 -15.09 4.05
CA VAL A 92 -10.81 -14.39 5.18
C VAL A 92 -11.45 -13.02 5.38
N GLU A 93 -11.58 -12.61 6.64
CA GLU A 93 -12.09 -11.30 7.02
C GLU A 93 -10.95 -10.31 7.30
N LYS A 94 -11.28 -9.01 7.33
CA LYS A 94 -10.33 -7.97 7.72
C LYS A 94 -9.86 -8.21 9.16
N ASP A 95 -8.56 -8.04 9.40
CA ASP A 95 -7.89 -8.21 10.70
C ASP A 95 -7.79 -9.66 11.22
N GLN A 96 -8.16 -10.65 10.39
CA GLN A 96 -7.95 -12.06 10.70
C GLN A 96 -6.46 -12.44 10.65
N ILE A 97 -5.98 -13.16 11.67
CA ILE A 97 -4.61 -13.65 11.72
C ILE A 97 -4.43 -14.76 10.68
N LEU A 98 -3.67 -14.48 9.63
CA LEU A 98 -3.38 -15.43 8.55
C LEU A 98 -2.21 -16.34 8.87
N ALA A 99 -1.15 -15.77 9.45
CA ALA A 99 0.07 -16.49 9.81
C ALA A 99 0.70 -15.87 11.06
N THR A 100 1.29 -16.72 11.90
CA THR A 100 2.09 -16.29 13.04
C THR A 100 3.56 -16.47 12.69
N LEU A 101 4.31 -15.39 12.85
CA LEU A 101 5.75 -15.35 12.67
C LEU A 101 6.45 -15.66 14.01
N ASP A 102 7.69 -16.14 13.94
CA ASP A 102 8.51 -16.35 15.13
C ASP A 102 8.81 -15.01 15.83
N PRO A 103 8.37 -14.82 17.10
CA PRO A 103 8.57 -13.57 17.82
C PRO A 103 9.95 -13.44 18.45
N THR A 104 10.89 -14.38 18.26
CA THR A 104 12.18 -14.40 18.98
C THR A 104 12.94 -13.08 18.84
N PHE A 105 13.07 -12.54 17.61
CA PHE A 105 13.77 -11.26 17.40
C PHE A 105 12.97 -10.07 17.95
N ALA A 106 11.67 -9.99 17.65
CA ALA A 106 10.83 -8.90 18.11
C ALA A 106 10.73 -8.83 19.65
N SER A 107 10.68 -9.99 20.32
CA SER A 107 10.65 -10.09 21.78
C SER A 107 12.00 -9.76 22.40
N ALA A 108 13.12 -10.19 21.78
CA ALA A 108 14.46 -9.79 22.20
C ALA A 108 14.65 -8.27 22.11
N ASP A 109 14.28 -7.65 20.99
CA ASP A 109 14.35 -6.20 20.76
C ASP A 109 13.50 -5.43 21.78
N LEU A 110 12.26 -5.87 22.01
CA LEU A 110 11.38 -5.28 23.02
C LEU A 110 12.01 -5.37 24.41
N SER A 111 12.55 -6.53 24.77
CA SER A 111 13.19 -6.73 26.08
C SER A 111 14.42 -5.84 26.25
N GLN A 112 15.23 -5.67 25.20
CA GLN A 112 16.40 -4.81 25.21
C GLN A 112 16.00 -3.33 25.34
N LEU A 113 15.05 -2.87 24.54
CA LEU A 113 14.54 -1.50 24.58
C LEU A 113 13.90 -1.16 25.93
N THR A 114 13.16 -2.12 26.51
CA THR A 114 12.54 -1.94 27.82
C THR A 114 13.60 -1.80 28.91
N ARG A 115 14.64 -2.65 28.91
CA ARG A 115 15.77 -2.52 29.84
C ARG A 115 16.47 -1.18 29.66
N GLN A 116 16.79 -0.80 28.43
CA GLN A 116 17.46 0.47 28.13
C GLN A 116 16.63 1.67 28.59
N SER A 117 15.31 1.64 28.38
CA SER A 117 14.38 2.68 28.82
C SER A 117 14.39 2.81 30.35
N LEU A 118 14.33 1.69 31.08
CA LEU A 118 14.43 1.67 32.54
C LEU A 118 15.77 2.26 33.01
N THR A 119 16.90 1.76 32.50
CA THR A 119 18.23 2.25 32.89
C THR A 119 18.38 3.75 32.64
N LEU A 120 17.95 4.25 31.48
CA LEU A 120 17.99 5.67 31.14
C LEU A 120 17.05 6.51 32.02
N GLY A 121 15.85 5.99 32.32
CA GLY A 121 14.90 6.63 33.23
C GLY A 121 15.50 6.85 34.62
N VAL A 122 16.18 5.83 35.15
CA VAL A 122 16.87 5.91 36.45
C VAL A 122 17.99 6.95 36.41
N GLN A 123 18.80 6.96 35.34
CA GLN A 123 19.88 7.94 35.17
C GLN A 123 19.35 9.37 35.12
N ILE A 124 18.28 9.62 34.36
CA ILE A 124 17.63 10.93 34.28
C ILE A 124 17.13 11.36 35.66
N ARG A 125 16.51 10.44 36.42
CA ARG A 125 16.01 10.72 37.76
C ARG A 125 17.15 11.06 38.73
N ARG A 126 18.27 10.35 38.65
CA ARG A 126 19.50 10.65 39.40
C ARG A 126 20.02 12.04 39.07
N ILE A 127 20.19 12.36 37.78
CA ILE A 127 20.68 13.67 37.33
C ILE A 127 19.74 14.80 37.77
N LYS A 128 18.42 14.61 37.66
CA LYS A 128 17.44 15.59 38.15
C LYS A 128 17.54 15.78 39.67
N ALA A 129 17.81 14.73 40.43
CA ALA A 129 18.04 14.83 41.87
C ALA A 129 19.36 15.56 42.19
N GLU A 130 20.45 15.27 41.44
CA GLU A 130 21.74 15.98 41.55
C GLU A 130 21.57 17.49 41.29
N LEU A 131 20.87 17.87 40.21
CA LEU A 131 20.64 19.26 39.83
C LEU A 131 19.82 20.04 40.88
N LYS A 132 18.87 19.37 41.54
CA LYS A 132 18.05 19.97 42.59
C LYS A 132 18.72 19.93 43.97
N ASN A 133 19.96 19.43 44.07
CA ASN A 133 20.63 19.13 45.34
C ASN A 133 19.77 18.25 46.28
N GLY A 134 18.91 17.42 45.70
CA GLY A 134 17.99 16.55 46.43
C GLY A 134 18.63 15.23 46.87
N SER A 135 17.80 14.33 47.40
CA SER A 135 18.17 12.94 47.65
C SER A 135 17.69 12.04 46.51
N PHE A 136 18.49 11.03 46.17
CA PHE A 136 18.13 9.98 45.25
C PHE A 136 18.00 8.65 46.01
N PHE A 137 16.88 7.96 45.83
CA PHE A 137 16.64 6.62 46.34
C PHE A 137 16.17 5.71 45.21
N PRO A 138 16.64 4.46 45.14
CA PRO A 138 16.17 3.50 44.14
C PRO A 138 14.71 3.16 44.40
N ARG A 139 13.95 2.95 43.33
CA ARG A 139 12.59 2.43 43.45
C ARG A 139 12.58 0.90 43.31
N PRO A 140 11.58 0.20 43.87
CA PRO A 140 11.52 -1.26 43.79
C PRO A 140 11.46 -1.81 42.35
N ASP A 141 10.91 -1.04 41.41
CA ASP A 141 10.78 -1.40 39.99
C ASP A 141 12.10 -1.30 39.20
N GLU A 142 13.13 -0.66 39.77
CA GLU A 142 14.39 -0.39 39.08
C GLU A 142 15.48 -1.44 39.38
N GLY A 143 15.23 -2.34 40.35
CA GLY A 143 16.12 -3.45 40.67
C GLY A 143 17.59 -3.06 40.90
N GLU A 144 18.49 -3.80 40.27
CA GLU A 144 19.95 -3.62 40.39
C GLU A 144 20.44 -2.28 39.79
N ASP A 145 19.83 -1.83 38.70
CA ASP A 145 20.17 -0.55 38.07
C ASP A 145 19.89 0.62 39.01
N GLY A 146 18.76 0.59 39.73
CA GLY A 146 18.44 1.56 40.77
C GLY A 146 19.53 1.63 41.85
N ALA A 147 19.91 0.47 42.39
CA ALA A 147 20.91 0.36 43.44
C ALA A 147 22.29 0.87 42.97
N LEU A 148 22.70 0.52 41.75
CA LEU A 148 23.93 1.01 41.13
C LEU A 148 23.93 2.54 41.01
N GLN A 149 22.82 3.13 40.53
CA GLN A 149 22.71 4.58 40.39
C GLN A 149 22.73 5.30 41.74
N GLU A 150 22.25 4.68 42.81
CA GLU A 150 22.36 5.22 44.16
C GLU A 150 23.83 5.27 44.63
N GLN A 151 24.60 4.21 44.41
CA GLN A 151 26.02 4.18 44.74
C GLN A 151 26.78 5.27 43.99
N ILE A 152 26.52 5.42 42.68
CA ILE A 152 27.12 6.47 41.86
C ILE A 152 26.74 7.86 42.39
N PHE A 153 25.48 8.08 42.75
CA PHE A 153 25.01 9.35 43.32
C PHE A 153 25.75 9.70 44.61
N ARG A 154 25.87 8.74 45.55
CA ARG A 154 26.58 8.93 46.82
C ARG A 154 28.05 9.26 46.58
N GLN A 155 28.73 8.52 45.71
CA GLN A 155 30.14 8.76 45.37
C GLN A 155 30.33 10.15 44.74
N ARG A 156 29.48 10.53 43.78
CA ARG A 156 29.52 11.86 43.15
C ARG A 156 29.32 12.99 44.13
N LYS A 157 28.39 12.85 45.09
CA LYS A 157 28.15 13.86 46.13
C LYS A 157 29.39 14.09 46.99
N VAL A 158 30.11 13.02 47.36
CA VAL A 158 31.36 13.11 48.12
C VAL A 158 32.46 13.78 47.30
N ILE A 159 32.63 13.37 46.04
CA ILE A 159 33.64 13.98 45.13
C ILE A 159 33.33 15.47 44.94
N PHE A 160 32.06 15.83 44.73
CA PHE A 160 31.66 17.23 44.58
C PHE A 160 31.98 18.06 45.82
N ALA A 161 31.66 17.56 47.02
CA ALA A 161 31.98 18.24 48.27
C ALA A 161 33.50 18.42 48.45
N LYS A 162 34.29 17.39 48.10
CA LYS A 162 35.76 17.46 48.17
C LYS A 162 36.34 18.44 47.15
N ASN A 163 35.85 18.44 45.92
CA ASN A 163 36.27 19.39 44.90
C ASN A 163 35.95 20.83 45.31
N LYS A 164 34.76 21.06 45.86
CA LYS A 164 34.35 22.37 46.39
C LYS A 164 35.32 22.86 47.47
N GLN A 165 35.62 22.01 48.46
CA GLN A 165 36.58 22.33 49.51
C GLN A 165 37.97 22.62 48.94
N MET A 166 38.46 21.79 48.01
CA MET A 166 39.75 22.00 47.37
C MET A 166 39.81 23.33 46.59
N THR A 167 38.72 23.74 45.95
CA THR A 167 38.65 25.06 45.30
C THR A 167 38.60 26.21 46.29
N GLU A 168 37.89 26.07 47.41
CA GLU A 168 37.85 27.07 48.48
C GLU A 168 39.23 27.24 49.13
N ASP A 169 39.93 26.14 49.44
CA ASP A 169 41.28 26.16 49.99
C ASP A 169 42.29 26.82 49.04
N LYS A 170 42.17 26.55 47.73
CA LYS A 170 42.98 27.21 46.69
C LYS A 170 42.69 28.71 46.60
N ALA A 171 41.43 29.12 46.71
CA ALA A 171 41.05 30.52 46.70
C ALA A 171 41.65 31.26 47.90
N ALA A 172 41.50 30.70 49.11
CA ALA A 172 42.07 31.27 50.34
C ALA A 172 43.61 31.37 50.28
N ALA A 173 44.28 30.34 49.75
CA ALA A 173 45.72 30.37 49.57
C ALA A 173 46.19 31.44 48.57
N LEU A 174 45.42 31.69 47.50
CA LEU A 174 45.70 32.75 46.53
C LEU A 174 45.47 34.14 47.13
N GLU A 175 44.41 34.33 47.91
CA GLU A 175 44.14 35.58 48.63
C GLU A 175 45.25 35.90 49.64
N ALA A 176 45.72 34.92 50.42
CA ALA A 176 46.83 35.10 51.34
C ALA A 176 48.12 35.51 50.61
N LYS A 177 48.39 34.94 49.42
CA LYS A 177 49.51 35.36 48.57
C LYS A 177 49.37 36.78 48.05
N LEU A 178 48.16 37.19 47.65
CA LEU A 178 47.91 38.56 47.20
C LEU A 178 48.11 39.57 48.34
N ALA A 179 47.62 39.26 49.54
CA ALA A 179 47.83 40.09 50.73
C ALA A 179 49.33 40.21 51.07
N LEU A 180 50.08 39.10 51.05
CA LEU A 180 51.52 39.11 51.29
C LEU A 180 52.26 39.97 50.25
N ASN A 181 51.93 39.82 48.97
CA ASN A 181 52.52 40.61 47.89
C ASN A 181 52.20 42.11 48.04
N ALA A 182 51.00 42.47 48.49
CA ALA A 182 50.63 43.86 48.75
C ALA A 182 51.45 44.46 49.91
N VAL A 183 51.62 43.73 51.01
CA VAL A 183 52.47 44.14 52.14
C VAL A 183 53.93 44.28 51.70
N GLN A 184 54.45 43.34 50.90
CA GLN A 184 55.80 43.43 50.34
C GLN A 184 55.99 44.65 49.45
N ARG A 185 55.01 44.98 48.59
CA ARG A 185 55.05 46.21 47.78
C ARG A 185 55.09 47.47 48.63
N GLN A 186 54.24 47.56 49.65
CA GLN A 186 54.26 48.70 50.57
C GLN A 186 55.61 48.82 51.29
N GLY A 187 56.20 47.70 51.72
CA GLY A 187 57.53 47.69 52.32
C GLY A 187 58.63 48.18 51.35
N GLN A 188 58.59 47.73 50.09
CA GLN A 188 59.53 48.19 49.05
C GLN A 188 59.36 49.68 48.74
N GLU A 189 58.14 50.19 48.69
CA GLU A 189 57.87 51.62 48.50
C GLU A 189 58.39 52.48 49.65
N GLN A 190 58.25 52.00 50.90
CA GLN A 190 58.82 52.69 52.07
C GLN A 190 60.35 52.71 52.02
N GLN A 191 61.00 51.62 51.64
CA GLN A 191 62.45 51.57 51.45
C GLN A 191 62.92 52.52 50.33
N ALA A 192 62.18 52.58 49.22
CA ALA A 192 62.49 53.49 48.12
C ALA A 192 62.34 54.97 48.52
N LYS A 193 61.38 55.31 49.39
CA LYS A 193 61.26 56.67 49.95
C LYS A 193 62.41 57.01 50.89
N LEU A 194 62.78 56.11 51.80
CA LEU A 194 63.90 56.33 52.73
C LEU A 194 65.23 56.54 52.02
N LEU A 195 65.48 55.81 50.93
CA LEU A 195 66.68 56.00 50.10
C LEU A 195 66.68 57.27 49.25
N ARG A 196 65.52 57.92 49.09
CA ARG A 196 65.37 59.15 48.31
C ARG A 196 65.46 60.42 49.15
N ASP A 197 65.21 60.32 50.46
CA ASP A 197 65.31 61.43 51.42
C ASP A 197 66.70 61.54 52.09
N VAL A 198 67.69 60.77 51.62
CA VAL A 198 69.12 60.86 51.98
C VAL A 198 69.90 61.44 50.81
#